data_AF-A0A348WK51-F1
#
_entry.id   AF-A0A348WK51-F1
#
_cell.length_a   1.000
_cell.length_b   1.000
_cell.length_c   1.000
_cell.angle_alpha   90.00
_cell.angle_beta   90.00
_cell.angle_gamma   90.00
#
_symmetry.space_group_name_H-M   'P 1'
#
loop_
_entity.id
_entity.type
_entity.pdbx_description
1 polymer ?
#
loop_
_entity_poly.entity_id
_entity_poly.type
_entity_poly.pdbx_seq_one_letter_code
_entity_poly.pdbx_strand_id
1 'polypeptide(L)'
;MLEGMINFNQLLEKFTLPLTIVLSISLLIGAYFFIQRFDGSRANPPDNQQITVDIAGAVNQPGVYAFTAEQIVEDAIKAAGGLSDQADLTLMAKIINRAALLQDHGKVYIPVAGDTALSISASAT
;
A
#
# COMPACT_ATOMS: atom_id res chain seq x y z
N MET A 1 12.84 69.83 -6.64
CA MET A 1 12.01 69.32 -5.53
C MET A 1 11.72 67.86 -5.85
N LEU A 2 12.52 66.94 -5.31
CA LEU A 2 12.42 65.50 -5.57
C LEU A 2 11.38 64.89 -4.63
N GLU A 3 10.14 64.75 -5.08
CA GLU A 3 9.18 63.85 -4.43
C GLU A 3 8.98 62.62 -5.31
N GLY A 4 9.27 61.43 -4.78
CA GLY A 4 8.87 60.17 -5.42
C GLY A 4 9.99 59.15 -5.61
N MET A 5 10.69 58.77 -4.53
CA MET A 5 11.33 57.46 -4.48
C MET A 5 10.41 56.54 -3.69
N ILE A 6 9.69 55.65 -4.38
CA ILE A 6 8.85 54.63 -3.73
C ILE A 6 9.77 53.75 -2.88
N ASN A 7 9.65 53.84 -1.56
CA ASN A 7 10.43 53.01 -0.65
C ASN A 7 10.03 51.54 -0.84
N PHE A 8 11.01 50.64 -0.96
CA PHE A 8 10.78 49.21 -1.17
C PHE A 8 9.85 48.59 -0.11
N ASN A 9 9.90 49.09 1.13
CA ASN A 9 8.99 48.68 2.20
C ASN A 9 7.53 49.10 1.96
N GLN A 10 7.28 50.25 1.32
CA GLN A 10 5.92 50.65 0.92
C GLN A 10 5.40 49.88 -0.28
N LEU A 11 6.30 49.48 -1.19
CA LEU A 11 5.97 48.56 -2.27
C LEU A 11 5.59 47.18 -1.69
N LEU A 12 6.36 46.69 -0.72
CA LEU A 12 6.12 45.42 -0.04
C LEU A 12 4.79 45.41 0.73
N GLU A 13 4.46 46.44 1.52
CA GLU A 13 3.17 46.50 2.26
C GLU A 13 1.97 46.46 1.31
N LYS A 14 2.06 47.15 0.16
CA LYS A 14 1.00 47.18 -0.84
C LYS A 14 0.74 45.82 -1.51
N PHE A 15 1.76 44.98 -1.64
CA PHE A 15 1.65 43.65 -2.27
C PHE A 15 1.56 42.48 -1.27
N THR A 16 1.82 42.70 0.01
CA THR A 16 1.75 41.65 1.04
C THR A 16 0.32 41.18 1.32
N LEU A 17 -0.64 42.09 1.36
CA LEU A 17 -2.05 41.78 1.62
C LEU A 17 -2.70 40.91 0.51
N PRO A 18 -2.59 41.23 -0.80
CA PRO A 18 -3.11 40.34 -1.83
C PRO A 18 -2.34 39.00 -1.92
N LEU A 19 -1.02 39.00 -1.67
CA LEU A 19 -0.21 37.78 -1.74
C LEU A 19 -0.59 36.77 -0.65
N THR A 20 -0.82 37.23 0.59
CA THR A 20 -1.23 36.36 1.71
C THR A 20 -2.64 35.79 1.52
N ILE A 21 -3.56 36.58 0.97
CA ILE A 21 -4.91 36.12 0.61
C ILE A 21 -4.84 35.05 -0.47
N VAL A 22 -4.12 35.28 -1.58
CA VAL A 22 -3.99 34.30 -2.67
C VAL A 22 -3.32 33.01 -2.18
N LEU A 23 -2.29 33.12 -1.35
CA LEU A 23 -1.58 31.96 -0.81
C LEU A 23 -2.45 31.17 0.17
N SER A 24 -3.23 31.83 1.02
CA SER A 24 -4.16 31.19 1.95
C SER A 24 -5.32 30.52 1.20
N ILE A 25 -5.89 31.18 0.19
CA ILE A 25 -6.96 30.63 -0.64
C ILE A 25 -6.44 29.41 -1.43
N SER A 26 -5.24 29.50 -2.03
CA SER A 26 -4.63 28.38 -2.74
C SER A 26 -4.36 27.18 -1.82
N LEU A 27 -3.92 27.42 -0.58
CA LEU A 27 -3.71 26.37 0.41
C LEU A 27 -5.03 25.71 0.81
N LEU A 28 -6.08 26.49 1.05
CA LEU A 28 -7.40 25.98 1.42
C LEU A 28 -8.05 25.18 0.28
N ILE A 29 -7.95 25.66 -0.97
CA ILE A 29 -8.45 24.93 -2.14
C ILE A 29 -7.67 23.63 -2.35
N GLY A 30 -6.33 23.69 -2.22
CA GLY A 30 -5.47 22.51 -2.33
C GLY A 30 -5.78 21.47 -1.26
N ALA A 31 -5.94 21.88 0.01
CA ALA A 31 -6.30 21.00 1.12
C ALA A 31 -7.71 20.42 0.94
N TYR A 32 -8.67 21.23 0.50
CA TYR A 32 -10.04 20.78 0.24
C TYR A 32 -10.10 19.73 -0.87
N PHE A 33 -9.35 19.92 -1.97
CA PHE A 33 -9.25 18.93 -3.04
C PHE A 33 -8.49 17.67 -2.59
N PHE A 34 -7.46 17.82 -1.76
CA PHE A 34 -6.70 16.69 -1.22
C PHE A 34 -7.55 15.79 -0.32
N ILE A 35 -8.42 16.38 0.52
CA ILE A 35 -9.33 15.61 1.38
C ILE A 35 -10.37 14.84 0.54
N GLN A 36 -10.89 15.43 -0.55
CA GLN A 36 -11.80 14.71 -1.45
C GLN A 36 -11.15 13.58 -2.24
N ARG A 37 -9.82 13.57 -2.38
CA ARG A 37 -9.11 12.52 -3.14
C ARG A 37 -8.87 11.24 -2.32
N PHE A 38 -9.20 11.25 -1.03
CA PHE A 38 -9.15 10.07 -0.16
C PHE A 38 -10.53 9.42 -0.01
N ASP A 39 -11.25 9.25 -1.11
CA ASP A 39 -12.21 8.15 -1.17
C ASP A 39 -11.40 6.85 -1.27
N GLY A 40 -11.01 6.37 -0.08
CA GLY A 40 -10.62 4.99 0.16
C GLY A 40 -11.78 4.11 -0.25
N SER A 41 -11.89 3.92 -1.56
CA SER A 41 -12.91 3.14 -2.22
C SER A 41 -12.66 1.70 -1.82
N ARG A 42 -13.16 1.35 -0.64
CA ARG A 42 -13.63 0.01 -0.33
C ARG A 42 -14.78 -0.20 -1.29
N ALA A 43 -14.45 -0.49 -2.55
CA ALA A 43 -15.39 -1.10 -3.45
C ALA A 43 -15.87 -2.33 -2.70
N ASN A 44 -17.10 -2.27 -2.20
CA ASN A 44 -17.78 -3.44 -1.67
C ASN A 44 -17.75 -4.43 -2.84
N PRO A 45 -16.90 -5.47 -2.81
CA PRO A 45 -16.89 -6.42 -3.90
C PRO A 45 -18.32 -6.94 -3.98
N PRO A 46 -18.91 -7.09 -5.18
CA PRO A 46 -20.17 -7.82 -5.28
C PRO A 46 -20.01 -9.12 -4.49
N ASP A 47 -20.97 -9.41 -3.61
CA ASP A 47 -21.03 -10.45 -2.56
C ASP A 47 -20.80 -11.90 -3.07
N ASN A 48 -20.34 -12.05 -4.31
CA ASN A 48 -20.07 -13.31 -4.97
C ASN A 48 -18.96 -13.20 -6.04
N GLN A 49 -18.02 -12.26 -5.91
CA GLN A 49 -16.82 -12.27 -6.75
C GLN A 49 -15.89 -13.38 -6.28
N GLN A 50 -15.91 -14.48 -7.03
CA GLN A 50 -14.95 -15.56 -6.88
C GLN A 50 -13.62 -15.12 -7.47
N ILE A 51 -12.56 -15.26 -6.68
CA ILE A 51 -11.18 -14.94 -7.04
C ILE A 51 -10.35 -16.22 -7.02
N THR A 52 -9.29 -16.25 -7.81
CA THR A 52 -8.39 -17.42 -7.87
C THR A 52 -7.01 -17.04 -7.36
N VAL A 53 -6.43 -17.84 -6.46
CA VAL A 53 -5.13 -17.55 -5.84
C VAL A 53 -4.24 -18.79 -5.92
N ASP A 54 -2.99 -18.59 -6.31
CA ASP A 54 -1.94 -19.60 -6.30
C ASP A 54 -1.26 -19.66 -4.93
N ILE A 55 -1.27 -20.82 -4.28
CA ILE A 55 -0.65 -21.05 -2.98
C ILE A 55 0.55 -21.96 -3.15
N ALA A 56 1.72 -21.47 -2.80
CA ALA A 56 3.00 -22.15 -3.01
C ALA A 56 3.91 -22.10 -1.78
N GLY A 57 4.97 -22.91 -1.81
CA GLY A 57 5.97 -22.96 -0.75
C GLY A 57 5.62 -23.97 0.34
N ALA A 58 5.96 -23.63 1.60
CA ALA A 58 5.90 -24.53 2.74
C ALA A 58 4.49 -24.73 3.33
N VAL A 59 3.51 -25.11 2.50
CA VAL A 59 2.16 -25.53 2.90
C VAL A 59 1.96 -27.02 2.64
N ASN A 60 0.98 -27.65 3.30
CA ASN A 60 0.74 -29.09 3.16
C ASN A 60 0.22 -29.48 1.77
N GLN A 61 -0.59 -28.62 1.15
CA GLN A 61 -1.16 -28.85 -0.18
C GLN A 61 -0.97 -27.58 -1.03
N PRO A 62 0.18 -27.41 -1.71
CA PRO A 62 0.36 -26.35 -2.67
C PRO A 62 -0.57 -26.53 -3.88
N GLY A 63 -1.06 -25.43 -4.44
CA GLY A 63 -1.97 -25.48 -5.59
C GLY A 63 -2.73 -24.18 -5.80
N VAL A 64 -3.59 -24.18 -6.81
CA VAL A 64 -4.47 -23.05 -7.14
C VAL A 64 -5.84 -23.28 -6.51
N TYR A 65 -6.30 -22.29 -5.75
CA TYR A 65 -7.54 -22.36 -4.99
C TYR A 65 -8.45 -21.20 -5.36
N ALA A 66 -9.76 -21.43 -5.24
CA ALA A 66 -10.76 -20.39 -5.43
C ALA A 66 -11.30 -19.90 -4.09
N PHE A 67 -11.41 -18.58 -3.95
CA PHE A 67 -11.83 -17.88 -2.75
C PHE A 67 -12.91 -16.85 -3.07
N THR A 68 -13.58 -16.31 -2.05
CA THR A 68 -14.36 -15.08 -2.19
C THR A 68 -13.47 -13.86 -1.97
N ALA A 69 -13.85 -12.72 -2.55
CA ALA A 69 -13.07 -11.47 -2.47
C ALA A 69 -12.85 -10.94 -1.04
N GLU A 70 -13.60 -11.42 -0.05
CA GLU A 70 -13.46 -11.01 1.35
C GLU A 70 -12.50 -11.90 2.16
N GLN A 71 -12.02 -13.00 1.59
CA GLN A 71 -11.12 -13.92 2.29
C GLN A 71 -9.72 -13.35 2.41
N ILE A 72 -9.05 -13.75 3.49
CA ILE A 72 -7.71 -13.29 3.85
C ILE A 72 -6.66 -14.36 3.62
N VAL A 73 -5.38 -13.97 3.64
CA VAL A 73 -4.23 -14.87 3.50
C VAL A 73 -4.28 -16.04 4.48
N GLU A 74 -4.78 -15.82 5.70
CA GLU A 74 -4.97 -16.89 6.68
C GLU A 74 -5.93 -18.00 6.20
N ASP A 75 -7.00 -17.63 5.50
CA ASP A 75 -7.97 -18.61 4.98
C ASP A 75 -7.35 -19.42 3.83
N ALA A 76 -6.51 -18.79 3.02
CA ALA A 76 -5.73 -19.47 2.00
C ALA A 76 -4.79 -20.51 2.61
N ILE A 77 -4.06 -20.17 3.68
CA ILE A 77 -3.16 -21.12 4.37
C ILE A 77 -3.96 -22.31 4.91
N LYS A 78 -5.14 -22.09 5.49
CA LYS A 78 -6.02 -23.17 5.97
C LYS A 78 -6.54 -24.04 4.84
N ALA A 79 -6.95 -23.43 3.71
CA ALA A 79 -7.41 -24.15 2.54
C ALA A 79 -6.32 -25.04 1.91
N ALA A 80 -5.06 -24.62 1.98
CA ALA A 80 -3.88 -25.40 1.62
C ALA A 80 -3.50 -26.48 2.66
N GLY A 81 -4.37 -26.78 3.63
CA GLY A 81 -4.15 -27.79 4.66
C GLY A 81 -3.23 -27.34 5.80
N GLY A 82 -2.95 -26.03 5.92
CA GLY A 82 -2.05 -25.47 6.92
C GLY A 82 -0.59 -25.41 6.48
N LEU A 83 0.25 -24.90 7.39
CA LEU A 83 1.70 -24.84 7.20
C LEU A 83 2.29 -26.24 7.29
N SER A 84 3.32 -26.50 6.48
CA SER A 84 4.14 -27.71 6.58
C SER A 84 5.23 -27.55 7.66
N ASP A 85 5.81 -28.67 8.09
CA ASP A 85 6.94 -28.68 9.04
C ASP A 85 8.20 -27.99 8.50
N GLN A 86 8.26 -27.75 7.19
CA GLN A 86 9.36 -27.03 6.54
C GLN A 86 9.11 -25.52 6.48
N ALA A 87 8.04 -24.99 7.07
CA ALA A 87 7.75 -23.55 7.03
C ALA A 87 8.69 -22.75 7.93
N ASP A 88 9.28 -21.68 7.38
CA ASP A 88 10.03 -20.72 8.17
C ASP A 88 9.07 -19.74 8.87
N LEU A 89 8.70 -20.06 10.11
CA LEU A 89 7.80 -19.24 10.91
C LEU A 89 8.38 -17.85 11.21
N THR A 90 9.71 -17.73 11.29
CA THR A 90 10.39 -16.47 11.61
C THR A 90 10.35 -15.54 10.42
N LEU A 91 10.69 -16.05 9.22
CA LEU A 91 10.58 -15.28 7.99
C LEU A 91 9.12 -14.96 7.69
N MET A 92 8.22 -15.93 7.81
CA MET A 92 6.79 -15.74 7.58
C MET A 92 6.23 -14.59 8.43
N ALA A 93 6.51 -14.56 9.74
CA ALA A 93 6.05 -13.49 10.62
C ALA A 93 6.59 -12.10 10.25
N LYS A 94 7.73 -12.05 9.55
CA LYS A 94 8.37 -10.80 9.11
C LYS A 94 7.82 -10.28 7.78
N ILE A 95 7.48 -11.17 6.84
CA ILE A 95 7.17 -10.80 5.45
C ILE A 95 5.70 -10.96 5.06
N ILE A 96 4.92 -11.77 5.79
CA ILE A 96 3.53 -12.07 5.41
C ILE A 96 2.56 -11.41 6.39
N ASN A 97 1.65 -10.61 5.85
CA ASN A 97 0.47 -10.15 6.58
C ASN A 97 -0.68 -11.16 6.42
N ARG A 98 -0.86 -12.04 7.41
CA ARG A 98 -1.92 -13.07 7.41
C ARG A 98 -3.34 -12.49 7.38
N ALA A 99 -3.52 -11.25 7.83
CA ALA A 99 -4.80 -10.55 7.82
C ALA A 99 -5.04 -9.73 6.53
N ALA A 100 -4.12 -9.77 5.57
CA ALA A 100 -4.33 -9.11 4.28
C ALA A 100 -5.41 -9.85 3.47
N LEU A 101 -6.23 -9.07 2.76
CA LEU A 101 -7.16 -9.60 1.76
C LEU A 101 -6.40 -10.29 0.64
N LEU A 102 -7.01 -11.36 0.12
CA LEU A 102 -6.54 -12.04 -1.07
C LEU A 102 -6.78 -11.16 -2.30
N GLN A 103 -5.85 -11.24 -3.25
CA GLN A 103 -5.95 -10.56 -4.53
C GLN A 103 -6.26 -11.59 -5.61
N ASP A 104 -7.17 -11.24 -6.51
CA ASP A 104 -7.47 -12.10 -7.65
C ASP A 104 -6.25 -12.32 -8.54
N HIS A 105 -6.08 -13.56 -8.98
CA HIS A 105 -4.90 -14.08 -9.66
C HIS A 105 -3.58 -13.82 -8.90
N GLY A 106 -3.65 -13.60 -7.58
CA GLY A 106 -2.50 -13.38 -6.72
C GLY A 106 -1.75 -14.68 -6.40
N LYS A 107 -0.53 -14.52 -5.86
CA LYS A 107 0.28 -15.62 -5.34
C LYS A 107 0.55 -15.41 -3.86
N VAL A 108 0.24 -16.42 -3.05
CA VAL A 108 0.64 -16.52 -1.65
C VAL A 108 1.77 -17.53 -1.56
N TYR A 109 2.97 -17.06 -1.22
CA TYR A 109 4.13 -17.92 -1.05
C TYR A 109 4.53 -18.01 0.42
N ILE A 110 4.58 -19.23 0.95
CA ILE A 110 5.01 -19.49 2.32
C ILE A 110 6.51 -19.86 2.32
N PRO A 111 7.37 -19.11 3.03
CA PRO A 111 8.80 -19.36 3.02
C PRO A 111 9.15 -20.72 3.61
N VAL A 112 10.09 -21.40 2.96
CA VAL A 112 10.66 -22.66 3.44
C VAL A 112 11.85 -22.35 4.35
N ALA A 113 11.99 -23.09 5.45
CA ALA A 113 13.12 -23.01 6.37
C ALA A 113 14.42 -23.29 5.63
N GLY A 114 15.31 -22.31 5.62
CA GLY A 114 16.59 -22.40 4.91
C GLY A 114 16.49 -22.19 3.39
N ASP A 115 15.41 -21.57 2.88
CA ASP A 115 15.36 -21.20 1.47
C ASP A 115 16.44 -20.15 1.15
N THR A 116 17.48 -20.63 0.47
CA THR A 116 18.64 -19.86 0.03
C THR A 116 18.33 -18.95 -1.15
N ALA A 117 17.11 -18.94 -1.71
CA ALA A 117 16.76 -18.14 -2.89
C ALA A 117 17.03 -16.62 -2.71
N LEU A 118 17.01 -16.10 -1.48
CA LEU A 118 17.39 -14.72 -1.16
C LEU A 118 18.91 -14.52 -1.01
N SER A 119 19.70 -15.58 -0.81
CA SER A 119 21.16 -15.54 -0.59
C SER A 119 22.00 -15.88 -1.82
N ILE A 120 21.41 -16.43 -2.90
CA ILE A 120 22.15 -16.74 -4.14
C ILE A 120 22.49 -15.50 -4.97
N SER A 121 21.79 -14.37 -4.76
CA SER A 121 22.11 -13.09 -5.43
C SER A 121 23.26 -12.32 -4.77
N ALA A 122 23.70 -12.73 -3.57
CA ALA A 122 24.75 -12.05 -2.80
C ALA A 122 26.11 -12.78 -2.84
N SER A 123 26.21 -13.91 -3.55
CA SER A 123 27.40 -14.76 -3.61
C SER A 123 28.04 -14.86 -5.00
N ALA A 124 27.61 -14.03 -5.94
CA ALA A 124 28.23 -13.88 -7.26
C ALA A 124 28.96 -12.53 -7.37
N THR A 125 30.05 -12.33 -6.63
CA THR A 125 31.13 -11.38 -6.97
C THR A 125 32.43 -11.81 -6.29
#